data_AF-A0AAV4JBJ8-F1
#
_entry.id   AF-A0AAV4JBJ8-F1
#
_cell.length_a   1.000
_cell.length_b   1.000
_cell.length_c   1.000
_cell.angle_alpha   90.00
_cell.angle_beta   90.00
_cell.angle_gamma   90.00
#
_symmetry.space_group_name_H-M   'P 1'
#
loop_
_entity.id
_entity.type
_entity.pdbx_description
1 polymer ?
#
loop_
_entity_poly.entity_id
_entity_poly.type
_entity_poly.pdbx_seq_one_letter_code
_entity_poly.pdbx_strand_id
1 'polypeptide(L)'
;MVSDKARRTQIKHFPPQAIKKNPQYIRYPTVIRNNALYQKTGETPISLTILEARWRLFGHILIQAINTPPNVAMTKYFKTEGSKQRGRPKTSIVTTLRRDFKSHNNDHWRTRLHSINDLDHLRDIAQNRSDCNSVST
;
A
#
# COMPACT_ATOMS: atom_id res chain seq x y z
N MET A 1 -0.44 -63.24 -30.14
CA MET A 1 -0.87 -62.39 -29.00
C MET A 1 -0.17 -61.06 -29.14
N VAL A 2 -0.90 -60.11 -29.73
CA VAL A 2 -0.48 -58.75 -30.03
C VAL A 2 -0.70 -57.89 -28.78
N SER A 3 0.30 -57.09 -28.46
CA SER A 3 0.21 -55.73 -27.90
C SER A 3 -0.80 -55.48 -26.78
N ASP A 4 -0.32 -55.27 -25.56
CA ASP A 4 -0.63 -54.04 -24.80
C ASP A 4 0.07 -54.04 -23.44
N LYS A 5 1.14 -53.24 -23.33
CA LYS A 5 1.43 -52.56 -22.06
C LYS A 5 1.90 -51.15 -22.36
N ALA A 6 0.94 -50.37 -22.82
CA ALA A 6 0.65 -49.03 -22.31
C ALA A 6 1.85 -48.27 -21.72
N ARG A 7 2.41 -47.40 -22.57
CA ARG A 7 2.38 -45.94 -22.34
C ARG A 7 2.73 -45.52 -20.91
N ARG A 8 4.00 -45.65 -20.54
CA ARG A 8 4.61 -44.61 -19.69
C ARG A 8 5.56 -43.85 -20.58
N THR A 9 5.01 -42.82 -21.22
CA THR A 9 5.75 -41.75 -21.87
C THR A 9 7.02 -41.49 -21.07
N GLN A 10 8.16 -41.87 -21.65
CA GLN A 10 9.40 -41.19 -21.34
C GLN A 10 9.13 -39.73 -21.73
N ILE A 11 8.65 -38.94 -20.77
CA ILE A 11 8.85 -37.51 -20.84
C ILE A 11 10.36 -37.41 -20.89
N LYS A 12 10.87 -37.25 -22.13
CA LYS A 12 12.27 -36.90 -22.37
C LYS A 12 12.51 -35.77 -21.39
N HIS A 13 13.32 -36.04 -20.38
CA HIS A 13 13.82 -34.99 -19.51
C HIS A 13 14.34 -33.94 -20.46
N PHE A 14 13.62 -32.82 -20.60
CA PHE A 14 14.11 -31.70 -21.36
C PHE A 14 15.34 -31.30 -20.58
N PRO A 15 16.57 -31.55 -21.10
CA PRO A 15 17.73 -31.11 -20.37
C PRO A 15 17.51 -29.62 -20.16
N PRO A 16 17.80 -29.05 -18.98
CA PRO A 16 17.98 -27.62 -18.90
C PRO A 16 19.13 -27.34 -19.86
N GLN A 17 18.79 -27.10 -21.12
CA GLN A 17 19.69 -26.52 -22.08
C GLN A 17 19.95 -25.20 -21.41
N ALA A 18 21.11 -25.16 -20.76
CA ALA A 18 21.69 -23.96 -20.25
C ALA A 18 21.51 -22.98 -21.40
N ILE A 19 20.60 -22.02 -21.20
CA ILE A 19 20.62 -20.80 -21.96
C ILE A 19 22.01 -20.28 -21.62
N LYS A 20 23.00 -20.62 -22.45
CA LYS A 20 24.29 -19.95 -22.45
C LYS A 20 23.87 -18.51 -22.64
N LYS A 21 23.86 -17.76 -21.53
CA LYS A 21 23.63 -16.33 -21.54
C LYS A 21 24.78 -15.79 -22.36
N ASN A 22 24.62 -15.72 -23.68
CA ASN A 22 25.51 -14.97 -24.53
C ASN A 22 25.32 -13.52 -24.07
N PRO A 23 26.28 -12.92 -23.33
CA PRO A 23 26.11 -11.61 -22.73
C PRO A 23 26.30 -10.48 -23.74
N GLN A 24 26.40 -10.82 -25.03
CA GLN A 24 26.46 -9.92 -26.18
C GLN A 24 25.07 -10.07 -26.85
N TYR A 25 24.15 -9.12 -26.90
CA TYR A 25 24.31 -7.68 -27.06
C TYR A 25 22.93 -7.00 -26.89
N ILE A 26 22.33 -6.98 -25.69
CA ILE A 26 21.19 -6.08 -25.42
C ILE A 26 21.76 -4.83 -24.76
N ARG A 27 22.14 -3.87 -25.59
CA ARG A 27 22.63 -2.56 -25.15
C ARG A 27 21.45 -1.59 -25.15
N TYR A 28 21.12 -1.01 -24.00
CA TYR A 28 20.20 0.13 -23.91
C TYR A 28 21.04 1.40 -24.01
N PRO A 29 21.20 2.01 -25.20
CA PRO A 29 22.08 3.16 -25.39
C PRO A 29 21.60 4.40 -24.62
N THR A 30 20.31 4.44 -24.28
CA THR A 30 19.66 5.56 -23.62
C THR A 30 19.05 5.12 -22.30
N VAL A 31 19.45 5.75 -21.20
CA VAL A 31 18.86 5.58 -19.88
C VAL A 31 18.07 6.84 -19.54
N ILE A 32 16.77 6.70 -19.34
CA ILE A 32 15.90 7.81 -18.90
C ILE A 32 15.69 7.67 -17.40
N ARG A 33 15.90 8.76 -16.65
CA ARG A 33 15.61 8.79 -15.21
C ARG A 33 14.10 8.82 -14.99
N ASN A 34 13.61 8.18 -13.93
CA ASN A 34 12.18 8.12 -13.59
C ASN A 34 11.51 9.51 -13.60
N ASN A 35 12.15 10.54 -13.06
CA ASN A 35 11.58 11.90 -13.06
C ASN A 35 11.37 12.44 -14.49
N ALA A 36 12.31 12.19 -15.40
CA ALA A 36 12.19 12.59 -16.80
C ALA A 36 11.14 11.74 -17.55
N LEU A 37 10.99 10.46 -17.17
CA LEU A 37 9.92 9.60 -17.69
C LEU A 37 8.54 10.16 -17.31
N TYR A 38 8.30 10.40 -16.02
CA TYR A 38 7.03 10.94 -15.52
C TYR A 38 6.69 12.31 -16.11
N GLN A 39 7.69 13.19 -16.26
CA GLN A 39 7.49 14.48 -16.92
C GLN A 39 7.08 14.34 -18.40
N LYS A 40 7.62 13.35 -19.11
CA LYS A 40 7.29 13.11 -20.53
C LYS A 40 5.92 12.47 -20.72
N THR A 41 5.54 11.53 -19.86
CA THR A 41 4.27 10.81 -19.99
C THR A 41 3.11 11.54 -19.30
N GLY A 42 3.40 12.52 -18.44
CA GLY A 42 2.39 13.14 -17.58
C GLY A 42 1.89 12.21 -16.47
N GLU A 43 2.55 11.06 -16.28
CA GLU A 43 2.13 10.03 -15.33
C GLU A 43 2.65 10.31 -13.93
N THR A 44 1.93 9.81 -12.93
CA THR A 44 2.34 9.92 -11.53
C THR A 44 3.01 8.63 -11.04
N PRO A 45 4.00 8.74 -10.13
CA PRO A 45 4.55 7.58 -9.44
C PRO A 45 3.45 6.76 -8.75
N ILE A 46 3.50 5.44 -8.93
CA ILE A 46 2.53 4.52 -8.29
C ILE A 46 2.52 4.60 -6.75
N SER A 47 3.61 5.04 -6.15
CA SER A 47 3.65 5.26 -4.69
C SER A 47 2.70 6.37 -4.25
N LEU A 48 2.50 7.41 -5.08
CA LEU A 48 1.55 8.49 -4.79
C LEU A 48 0.11 8.03 -4.90
N THR A 49 -0.23 7.25 -5.94
CA THR A 49 -1.59 6.71 -6.09
C THR A 49 -1.95 5.75 -4.95
N ILE A 50 -0.99 4.92 -4.52
CA ILE A 50 -1.17 4.06 -3.34
C ILE A 50 -1.32 4.88 -2.05
N LEU A 51 -0.51 5.93 -1.87
CA LEU A 51 -0.62 6.83 -0.71
C LEU A 51 -2.00 7.49 -0.67
N GLU A 52 -2.49 7.99 -1.81
CA GLU A 52 -3.80 8.61 -1.92
C GLU A 52 -4.91 7.62 -1.58
N ALA A 53 -4.86 6.40 -2.11
CA ALA A 53 -5.85 5.36 -1.81
C ALA A 53 -5.88 5.02 -0.31
N ARG A 54 -4.71 4.91 0.34
CA ARG A 54 -4.61 4.68 1.79
C ARG A 54 -5.15 5.86 2.59
N TRP A 55 -4.86 7.09 2.15
CA TRP A 55 -5.36 8.30 2.81
C TRP A 55 -6.87 8.41 2.69
N ARG A 56 -7.45 8.11 1.52
CA ARG A 56 -8.90 8.03 1.30
C ARG A 56 -9.55 6.98 2.21
N LEU A 57 -8.96 5.79 2.32
CA LEU A 57 -9.44 4.74 3.23
C LEU A 57 -9.39 5.21 4.70
N PHE A 58 -8.31 5.87 5.10
CA PHE A 58 -8.20 6.43 6.44
C PHE A 58 -9.28 7.48 6.70
N GLY A 59 -9.49 8.41 5.77
CA GLY A 59 -10.58 9.39 5.84
C GLY A 59 -11.96 8.72 5.95
N HIS A 60 -12.22 7.65 5.20
CA HIS A 60 -13.48 6.91 5.31
C HIS A 60 -13.70 6.32 6.71
N ILE A 61 -12.64 5.79 7.35
CA ILE A 61 -12.71 5.30 8.73
C ILE A 61 -13.03 6.43 9.71
N LEU A 62 -12.54 7.65 9.48
CA LEU A 62 -12.81 8.81 10.34
C LEU A 62 -14.24 9.34 10.23
N ILE A 63 -14.83 9.27 9.04
CA ILE A 63 -16.21 9.71 8.78
C ILE A 63 -17.23 8.74 9.41
N GLN A 64 -16.89 7.45 9.47
CA GLN A 64 -17.75 6.43 10.09
C GLN A 64 -18.01 6.72 11.57
N ALA A 65 -19.19 6.33 12.06
CA ALA A 65 -19.56 6.50 13.46
C ALA A 65 -18.50 5.91 14.42
N ILE A 66 -18.33 6.54 15.57
CA ILE A 66 -17.27 6.21 16.55
C ILE A 66 -17.34 4.75 17.01
N ASN A 67 -18.55 4.19 17.10
CA ASN A 67 -18.80 2.83 17.57
C ASN A 67 -18.54 1.74 16.52
N THR A 68 -18.16 2.11 15.29
CA THR A 68 -17.86 1.13 14.25
C THR A 68 -16.55 0.40 14.55
N PRO A 69 -16.43 -0.91 14.22
CA PRO A 69 -15.22 -1.67 14.50
C PRO A 69 -13.91 -1.03 13.99
N PRO A 70 -13.86 -0.43 12.79
CA PRO A 70 -12.65 0.25 12.31
C PRO A 70 -12.26 1.48 13.16
N ASN A 71 -13.26 2.25 13.60
CA ASN A 71 -13.04 3.47 14.36
C ASN A 71 -12.63 3.15 15.82
N VAL A 72 -13.24 2.12 16.42
CA VAL A 72 -12.82 1.56 17.71
C VAL A 72 -11.38 1.03 17.64
N ALA A 73 -11.03 0.29 16.58
CA ALA A 73 -9.68 -0.19 16.36
C ALA A 73 -8.66 0.96 16.21
N MET A 74 -9.05 2.04 15.52
CA MET A 74 -8.22 3.25 15.39
C MET A 74 -7.98 3.92 16.75
N THR A 75 -9.04 4.13 17.52
CA THR A 75 -8.96 4.68 18.88
C THR A 75 -8.04 3.83 19.75
N LYS A 76 -8.20 2.51 19.70
CA LYS A 76 -7.35 1.57 20.44
C LYS A 76 -5.88 1.68 20.02
N TYR A 77 -5.61 1.85 18.72
CA TYR A 77 -4.24 2.01 18.21
C TYR A 77 -3.52 3.22 18.85
N PHE A 78 -4.21 4.36 19.01
CA PHE A 78 -3.63 5.55 19.62
C PHE A 78 -3.63 5.53 21.16
N LYS A 79 -4.63 4.89 21.78
CA LYS A 79 -4.70 4.75 23.25
C LYS A 79 -3.75 3.70 23.83
N THR A 80 -3.36 2.69 23.04
CA THR A 80 -2.52 1.59 23.57
C THR A 80 -1.06 2.00 23.58
N GLU A 81 -0.68 2.77 24.60
CA GLU A 81 0.71 2.98 24.96
C GLU A 81 1.20 1.76 25.76
N GLY A 82 1.82 0.77 25.09
CA GLY A 82 2.77 -0.09 25.82
C GLY A 82 2.73 -1.60 25.61
N SER A 83 1.72 -2.22 24.98
CA SER A 83 1.79 -3.67 24.71
C SER A 83 2.31 -3.96 23.30
N LYS A 84 3.63 -3.89 23.10
CA LYS A 84 4.25 -4.46 21.88
C LYS A 84 4.02 -5.97 21.92
N GLN A 85 3.18 -6.49 21.01
CA GLN A 85 3.00 -7.93 20.90
C GLN A 85 4.34 -8.59 20.54
N ARG A 86 4.67 -9.71 21.20
CA ARG A 86 5.89 -10.46 20.92
C ARG A 86 5.89 -10.92 19.45
N GLY A 87 6.98 -10.70 18.73
CA GLY A 87 7.14 -11.06 17.32
C GLY A 87 7.10 -9.87 16.36
N ARG A 88 6.78 -10.13 15.08
CA ARG A 88 6.76 -9.10 14.04
C ARG A 88 5.66 -8.07 14.33
N PRO A 89 5.97 -6.76 14.37
CA PRO A 89 4.96 -5.73 14.54
C PRO A 89 3.90 -5.81 13.45
N LYS A 90 2.62 -5.75 13.83
CA LYS A 90 1.51 -5.69 12.88
C LYS A 90 1.53 -4.32 12.20
N THR A 91 1.42 -4.32 10.87
CA THR A 91 1.28 -3.10 10.08
C THR A 91 -0.16 -2.60 10.20
N SER A 92 -0.37 -1.42 10.77
CA SER A 92 -1.65 -0.71 10.74
C SER A 92 -1.64 0.35 9.63
N ILE A 93 -2.83 0.76 9.18
CA ILE A 93 -2.97 1.82 8.17
C ILE A 93 -2.23 3.10 8.59
N VAL A 94 -2.26 3.46 9.87
CA VAL A 94 -1.54 4.62 10.43
C VAL A 94 -0.02 4.45 10.31
N THR A 95 0.52 3.28 10.66
CA THR A 95 1.98 3.04 10.53
C THR A 95 2.44 3.11 9.07
N THR A 96 1.60 2.63 8.15
CA THR A 96 1.90 2.65 6.73
C THR A 96 1.83 4.07 6.19
N LEU A 97 0.79 4.83 6.52
CA LEU A 97 0.65 6.25 6.14
C LEU A 97 1.80 7.11 6.67
N ARG A 98 2.21 6.94 7.93
CA ARG A 98 3.39 7.64 8.48
C ARG A 98 4.65 7.36 7.66
N ARG A 99 4.84 6.12 7.20
CA ARG A 99 5.97 5.74 6.35
C ARG A 99 5.84 6.38 4.97
N ASP A 100 4.66 6.33 4.36
CA ASP A 100 4.41 6.92 3.05
C ASP A 100 4.68 8.43 3.07
N PHE A 101 4.18 9.15 4.08
CA PHE A 101 4.45 10.58 4.26
C PHE A 101 5.93 10.87 4.49
N LYS A 102 6.65 10.02 5.23
CA LYS A 102 8.10 10.14 5.39
C LYS A 102 8.83 9.95 4.05
N SER A 103 8.43 8.96 3.25
CA SER A 103 9.03 8.69 1.93
C SER A 103 8.78 9.81 0.91
N HIS A 104 7.72 10.59 1.10
CA HIS A 104 7.36 11.72 0.24
C HIS A 104 7.70 13.09 0.86
N ASN A 105 8.52 13.15 1.91
CA ASN A 105 8.92 14.37 2.62
C ASN A 105 7.73 15.25 3.06
N ASN A 106 6.61 14.64 3.43
CA ASN A 106 5.42 15.33 3.91
C ASN A 106 5.37 15.30 5.44
N ASP A 107 6.19 16.15 6.08
CA ASP A 107 6.25 16.20 7.54
C ASP A 107 4.97 16.74 8.18
N HIS A 108 4.22 17.59 7.47
CA HIS A 108 2.96 18.15 7.96
C HIS A 108 1.95 17.07 8.36
N TRP A 109 1.69 16.10 7.48
CA TRP A 109 0.76 15.00 7.80
C TRP A 109 1.39 13.90 8.64
N ARG A 110 2.72 13.75 8.58
CA ARG A 110 3.43 12.76 9.39
C ARG A 110 3.33 13.08 10.89
N THR A 111 3.45 14.35 11.28
CA THR A 111 3.39 14.78 12.69
C THR A 111 1.98 14.74 13.26
N ARG A 112 0.94 14.97 12.44
CA ARG A 112 -0.49 14.91 12.82
C ARG A 112 -1.07 13.49 12.97
N LEU A 113 -0.25 12.46 12.97
CA LEU A 113 -0.70 11.07 13.13
C LEU A 113 -0.08 10.43 14.37
N HIS A 114 0.27 11.20 15.41
CA HIS A 114 1.02 10.68 16.56
C HIS A 114 0.16 10.49 17.82
N SER A 115 -0.70 11.46 18.12
CA SER A 115 -1.50 11.49 19.34
C SER A 115 -2.96 11.14 19.10
N ILE A 116 -3.66 10.75 20.17
CA ILE A 116 -5.12 10.63 20.16
C ILE A 116 -5.79 12.00 19.89
N ASN A 117 -5.22 13.09 20.40
CA ASN A 117 -5.74 14.43 20.14
C ASN A 117 -5.68 14.79 18.65
N ASP A 118 -4.63 14.35 17.95
CA ASP A 118 -4.55 14.54 16.51
C ASP A 118 -5.65 13.78 15.78
N LEU A 119 -5.96 12.56 16.24
CA LEU A 119 -7.05 11.75 15.69
C LEU A 119 -8.40 12.44 15.86
N ASP A 120 -8.68 13.00 17.05
CA ASP A 120 -9.93 13.69 17.32
C ASP A 120 -10.06 14.96 16.46
N HIS A 121 -9.01 15.77 16.36
CA HIS A 121 -9.00 16.91 15.45
C HIS A 121 -9.22 16.50 13.97
N LEU A 122 -8.66 15.37 13.53
CA LEU A 122 -8.90 14.84 12.19
C LEU A 122 -10.33 14.34 12.00
N ARG A 123 -10.98 13.82 13.05
CA ARG A 123 -12.39 13.45 13.03
C ARG A 123 -13.29 14.67 12.88
N ASP A 124 -13.01 15.72 13.63
CA ASP A 124 -13.76 16.98 13.54
C ASP A 124 -13.72 17.53 12.11
N ILE A 125 -12.52 17.56 11.50
CA ILE A 125 -12.35 17.96 10.09
C ILE A 125 -13.14 17.05 9.15
N ALA A 126 -13.12 15.73 9.37
CA ALA A 126 -13.80 14.77 8.51
C ALA A 126 -15.33 14.90 8.61
N GLN A 127 -15.87 15.12 9.81
CA GLN A 127 -17.30 15.27 10.07
C GLN A 127 -17.85 16.60 9.53
N ASN A 128 -17.10 17.69 9.69
CA ASN A 128 -17.46 19.00 9.13
C ASN A 128 -17.50 18.99 7.58
N ARG A 129 -16.85 18.03 6.91
CA ARG A 129 -16.95 17.84 5.46
C ARG A 129 -18.20 17.06 5.03
N SER A 130 -18.84 16.34 5.93
CA SER A 130 -20.10 15.61 5.68
C SER A 130 -21.35 16.44 5.97
N ASP A 131 -21.22 17.59 6.64
CA ASP A 131 -22.33 18.51 6.95
C ASP A 131 -22.95 19.20 5.72
N CYS A 132 -22.41 18.99 4.52
CA CYS A 132 -23.13 19.34 3.29
C CYS A 132 -24.26 18.35 2.92
N ASN A 133 -24.41 17.22 3.62
CA ASN A 133 -25.51 16.28 3.41
C ASN A 133 -26.68 16.46 4.41
N SER A 134 -26.55 17.32 5.43
CA SER A 134 -27.61 17.58 6.42
C SER A 134 -28.51 18.78 6.08
N VAL A 135 -28.24 19.50 4.98
CA VAL A 135 -29.07 20.60 4.46
C VAL A 135 -30.20 20.11 3.53
N SER A 136 -30.50 18.80 3.52
CA SER A 136 -31.47 18.20 2.59
C SER A 136 -32.60 17.41 3.26
N THR A 137 -32.95 17.73 4.51
CA THR A 137 -34.20 17.23 5.14
C THR A 137 -35.01 18.40 5.63
#